data_AF-A0A2U3L6P7-F1
#
_entry.id   AF-A0A2U3L6P7-F1
#
_cell.length_a   1.000
_cell.length_b   1.000
_cell.length_c   1.000
_cell.angle_alpha   90.00
_cell.angle_beta   90.00
_cell.angle_gamma   90.00
#
_symmetry.space_group_name_H-M   'P 1'
#
loop_
_entity.id
_entity.type
_entity.pdbx_description
1 polymer ?
#
loop_
_entity_poly.entity_id
_entity_poly.type
_entity_poly.pdbx_seq_one_letter_code
_entity_poly.pdbx_strand_id
1 'polypeptide(L)'
;MPRLRIIFPTSRAMTEEEYEPICRMIAQDLGLDQFDRTSFEATRLMFYPSTSVDGQYLFDEWSKKLLNPDIVLDRYKDWRDVSQWPTAADERGVAQRAIKKQADPLEKKDLIGAFCRAYSIEDAIETFLVGVYEPCPMEGRYSYIGGSTFGGVVTYEEKFSYSHHSTDPVSGRLCNAFDLVRLHEFGHLDEDAGEGTPVGKLPSFKAMMEFASEDTSVKRQLIEERRAHVPAEFADEDWQEHLDINSKGVVLNTLKNLIIILENDPSLKSIVFNQLSDGMEIKGDVPWKHPSQWWRDSTCY
;
A
#
# COMPACT_ATOMS: atom_id res chain seq x y z
N MET A 1 15.47 17.70 32.85
CA MET A 1 16.81 17.09 32.83
C MET A 1 17.56 17.61 31.61
N PRO A 2 18.89 17.81 31.67
CA PRO A 2 19.66 18.21 30.50
C PRO A 2 19.56 17.13 29.41
N ARG A 3 19.49 17.55 28.13
CA ARG A 3 19.65 16.62 27.01
C ARG A 3 21.15 16.46 26.75
N LEU A 4 21.64 15.23 26.82
CA LEU A 4 23.04 14.91 26.64
C LEU A 4 23.24 14.18 25.33
N ARG A 5 24.38 14.44 24.67
CA ARG A 5 24.85 13.61 23.57
C ARG A 5 26.04 12.80 24.09
N ILE A 6 25.95 11.48 23.91
CA ILE A 6 27.04 10.57 24.27
C ILE A 6 27.76 10.18 22.98
N ILE A 7 29.08 10.28 22.98
CA ILE A 7 29.92 9.95 21.83
C ILE A 7 30.79 8.76 22.22
N PHE A 8 30.74 7.70 21.41
CA PHE A 8 31.57 6.50 21.57
C PHE A 8 32.57 6.40 20.43
N PRO A 9 33.84 6.80 20.64
CA PRO A 9 34.89 6.55 19.66
C PRO A 9 35.07 5.05 19.41
N THR A 10 35.10 4.64 18.14
CA THR A 10 35.17 3.24 17.74
C THR A 10 36.59 2.82 17.33
N SER A 11 36.91 1.53 17.48
CA SER A 11 38.22 0.98 17.09
C SER A 11 38.40 0.78 15.58
N ARG A 12 37.30 0.84 14.81
CA ARG A 12 37.29 0.80 13.34
C ARG A 12 36.13 1.65 12.78
N ALA A 13 36.21 1.97 11.50
CA ALA A 13 35.07 2.53 10.77
C ALA A 13 33.91 1.51 10.75
N MET A 14 32.69 2.03 10.79
CA MET A 14 31.45 1.25 10.67
C MET A 14 30.80 1.57 9.33
N THR A 15 30.09 0.60 8.75
CA THR A 15 29.18 0.90 7.64
C THR A 15 27.91 1.59 8.17
N GLU A 16 27.14 2.20 7.27
CA GLU A 16 25.84 2.80 7.61
C GLU A 16 24.88 1.76 8.23
N GLU A 17 24.97 0.52 7.76
CA GLU A 17 24.11 -0.60 8.17
C GLU A 17 24.47 -1.14 9.56
N GLU A 18 25.76 -1.11 9.92
CA GLU A 18 26.22 -1.51 11.25
C GLU A 18 25.83 -0.50 12.32
N TYR A 19 25.60 0.76 11.94
CA TYR A 19 25.38 1.87 12.86
C TYR A 19 24.16 1.66 13.77
N GLU A 20 22.99 1.38 13.18
CA GLU A 20 21.74 1.25 13.93
C GLU A 20 21.74 0.09 14.94
N PRO A 21 22.07 -1.17 14.57
CA PRO A 21 22.10 -2.26 15.53
C PRO A 21 23.10 -2.01 16.66
N ILE A 22 24.28 -1.44 16.36
CA ILE A 22 25.26 -1.09 17.39
C ILE A 22 24.69 -0.05 18.36
N CYS A 23 24.10 1.03 17.84
CA CYS A 23 23.53 2.09 18.66
C CYS A 23 22.37 1.57 19.52
N ARG A 24 21.49 0.73 18.97
CA ARG A 24 20.37 0.13 19.71
C ARG A 24 20.85 -0.81 20.82
N MET A 25 21.87 -1.62 20.57
CA MET A 25 22.45 -2.51 21.56
C MET A 25 23.12 -1.75 22.72
N ILE A 26 23.84 -0.67 22.42
CA ILE A 26 24.43 0.20 23.46
C ILE A 26 23.32 0.92 24.23
N ALA A 27 22.32 1.45 23.54
CA ALA A 27 21.21 2.14 24.18
C ALA A 27 20.41 1.19 25.08
N GLN A 28 20.28 -0.10 24.71
CA GLN A 28 19.70 -1.12 25.57
C GLN A 28 20.41 -1.22 26.93
N ASP A 29 21.75 -1.22 26.95
CA ASP A 29 22.53 -1.29 28.20
C ASP A 29 22.35 -0.04 29.07
N LEU A 30 22.13 1.11 28.43
CA LEU A 30 22.01 2.42 29.09
C LEU A 30 20.56 2.81 29.42
N GLY A 31 19.59 1.98 29.03
CA GLY A 31 18.16 2.26 29.11
C GLY A 31 17.63 2.91 27.83
N LEU A 32 17.24 2.06 26.89
CA LEU A 32 16.86 2.40 25.50
C LEU A 32 15.80 3.50 25.41
N ASP A 33 14.81 3.48 26.30
CA ASP A 33 13.68 4.41 26.32
C ASP A 33 14.07 5.88 26.61
N GLN A 34 15.33 6.14 26.99
CA GLN A 34 15.84 7.49 27.23
C GLN A 34 16.43 8.15 25.98
N PHE A 35 16.66 7.38 24.92
CA PHE A 35 17.29 7.87 23.70
C PHE A 35 16.23 8.41 22.73
N ASP A 36 16.56 9.53 22.09
CA ASP A 36 15.77 10.03 20.96
C ASP A 36 15.91 9.04 19.79
N ARG A 37 14.78 8.68 19.14
CA ARG A 37 14.76 7.67 18.07
C ARG A 37 15.70 8.00 16.92
N THR A 38 15.86 9.29 16.67
CA THR A 38 16.68 9.80 15.58
C THR A 38 18.17 9.59 15.83
N SER A 39 18.56 9.19 17.05
CA SER A 39 19.92 8.76 17.41
C SER A 39 20.35 7.49 16.66
N PHE A 40 19.38 6.68 16.19
CA PHE A 40 19.62 5.45 15.45
C PHE A 40 19.70 5.66 13.93
N GLU A 41 19.46 6.88 13.44
CA GLU A 41 19.57 7.24 12.03
C GLU A 41 21.01 7.70 11.72
N ALA A 42 21.76 6.93 10.93
CA ALA A 42 23.16 7.21 10.60
C ALA A 42 23.37 8.61 9.96
N THR A 43 22.42 9.04 9.14
CA THR A 43 22.43 10.35 8.46
C THR A 43 22.40 11.54 9.42
N ARG A 44 21.93 11.34 10.67
CA ARG A 44 21.81 12.40 11.69
C ARG A 44 23.00 12.51 12.63
N LEU A 45 24.04 11.70 12.42
CA LEU A 45 25.27 11.69 13.22
C LEU A 45 26.04 13.03 13.15
N MET A 46 25.76 13.89 12.17
CA MET A 46 26.73 14.86 11.62
C MET A 46 26.50 16.34 11.99
N PHE A 47 26.03 16.66 13.20
CA PHE A 47 25.96 18.05 13.65
C PHE A 47 26.86 18.32 14.85
N TYR A 48 27.61 19.42 14.87
CA TYR A 48 28.30 19.87 16.09
C TYR A 48 27.27 20.18 17.18
N PRO A 49 27.55 19.82 18.45
CA PRO A 49 26.68 20.24 19.54
C PRO A 49 26.64 21.77 19.60
N SER A 50 25.44 22.33 19.76
CA SER A 50 25.24 23.77 19.97
C SER A 50 24.62 24.01 21.34
N THR A 51 24.92 25.17 21.92
CA THR A 51 24.39 25.64 23.21
C THR A 51 23.82 27.03 23.00
N SER A 52 22.66 27.32 23.59
CA SER A 52 22.05 28.66 23.59
C SER A 52 23.01 29.69 24.20
N VAL A 53 22.83 30.97 23.84
CA VAL A 53 23.70 32.07 24.33
C VAL A 53 23.74 32.16 25.87
N ASP A 54 22.65 31.78 26.52
CA ASP A 54 22.46 31.75 27.98
C ASP A 54 22.53 30.31 28.56
N GLY A 55 22.81 29.32 27.72
CA GLY A 55 22.90 27.92 28.12
C GLY A 55 24.26 27.58 28.72
N GLN A 56 24.25 26.73 29.75
CA GLN A 56 25.49 26.16 30.28
C GLN A 56 25.95 25.01 29.39
N TYR A 57 27.15 25.13 28.81
CA TYR A 57 27.79 24.03 28.10
C TYR A 57 28.35 23.01 29.11
N LEU A 58 27.91 21.76 29.00
CA LEU A 58 28.36 20.65 29.83
C LEU A 58 29.20 19.71 28.97
N PHE A 59 30.42 19.42 29.40
CA PHE A 59 31.32 18.47 28.77
C PHE A 59 32.03 17.66 29.84
N ASP A 60 32.03 16.35 29.66
CA ASP A 60 32.78 15.41 30.48
C ASP A 60 33.37 14.35 29.57
N GLU A 61 34.57 13.88 29.90
CA GLU A 61 35.30 12.87 29.13
C GLU A 61 35.71 11.73 30.04
N TRP A 62 35.40 10.51 29.62
CA TRP A 62 35.84 9.31 30.32
C TRP A 62 36.88 8.57 29.47
N SER A 63 38.12 8.54 29.93
CA SER A 63 39.18 7.77 29.29
C SER A 63 38.92 6.26 29.46
N LYS A 64 38.29 5.67 28.45
CA LYS A 64 37.97 4.24 28.34
C LYS A 64 38.58 3.67 27.05
N LYS A 65 38.53 2.34 26.89
CA LYS A 65 38.91 1.70 25.64
C LYS A 65 37.93 2.11 24.54
N LEU A 66 38.43 2.22 23.31
CA LEU A 66 37.59 2.41 22.13
C LEU A 66 36.54 1.29 22.05
N LEU A 67 35.33 1.65 21.67
CA LEU A 67 34.26 0.69 21.43
C LEU A 67 34.65 -0.18 20.22
N ASN A 68 34.61 -1.50 20.36
CA ASN A 68 34.78 -2.39 19.23
C ASN A 68 33.40 -2.73 18.63
N PRO A 69 33.07 -2.26 17.42
CA PRO A 69 31.82 -2.57 16.72
C PRO A 69 31.52 -4.07 16.67
N ASP A 70 32.53 -4.89 16.38
CA ASP A 70 32.37 -6.33 16.19
C ASP A 70 31.89 -7.02 17.48
N ILE A 71 32.43 -6.60 18.63
CA ILE A 71 32.00 -7.13 19.94
C ILE A 71 30.53 -6.82 20.23
N VAL A 72 30.04 -5.66 19.76
CA VAL A 72 28.63 -5.30 19.93
C VAL A 72 27.75 -6.10 18.99
N LEU A 73 28.15 -6.25 17.72
CA LEU A 73 27.42 -7.03 16.72
C LEU A 73 27.36 -8.52 17.07
N ASP A 74 28.40 -9.08 17.67
CA ASP A 74 28.47 -10.47 18.14
C ASP A 74 27.49 -10.79 19.29
N ARG A 75 26.84 -9.77 19.87
CA ARG A 75 25.78 -9.96 20.86
C ARG A 75 24.46 -10.41 20.23
N TYR A 76 24.31 -10.22 18.93
CA TYR A 76 23.17 -10.71 18.17
C TYR A 76 23.41 -12.14 17.71
N LYS A 77 22.34 -12.94 17.60
CA LYS A 77 22.44 -14.21 16.87
C LYS A 77 22.68 -13.94 15.39
N ASP A 78 21.95 -12.96 14.85
CA ASP A 78 22.20 -12.36 13.55
C ASP A 78 21.82 -10.88 13.61
N TRP A 79 22.81 -9.99 13.56
CA TRP A 79 22.56 -8.55 13.61
C TRP A 79 21.90 -8.03 12.33
N ARG A 80 21.89 -8.80 11.24
CA ARG A 80 21.17 -8.44 10.01
C ARG A 80 19.68 -8.75 10.08
N ASP A 81 19.24 -9.47 11.11
CA ASP A 81 17.83 -9.70 11.40
C ASP A 81 17.29 -8.56 12.28
N VAL A 82 16.59 -7.63 11.65
CA VAL A 82 16.01 -6.43 12.29
C VAL A 82 15.05 -6.81 13.42
N SER A 83 14.45 -8.00 13.37
CA SER A 83 13.55 -8.48 14.44
C SER A 83 14.25 -8.67 15.78
N GLN A 84 15.56 -8.89 15.77
CA GLN A 84 16.38 -9.09 16.97
C GLN A 84 16.83 -7.76 17.59
N TRP A 85 16.61 -6.63 16.92
CA TRP A 85 17.08 -5.34 17.38
C TRP A 85 16.32 -4.87 18.62
N PRO A 86 17.01 -4.32 19.63
CA PRO A 86 16.35 -3.68 20.76
C PRO A 86 15.44 -2.55 20.29
N THR A 87 14.16 -2.63 20.66
CA THR A 87 13.14 -1.62 20.38
C THR A 87 12.64 -0.98 21.65
N ALA A 88 12.50 0.34 21.61
CA ALA A 88 11.98 1.12 22.73
C ALA A 88 10.49 0.78 22.97
N ALA A 89 10.02 0.96 24.19
CA ALA A 89 8.65 0.63 24.58
C ALA A 89 7.59 1.38 23.75
N ASP A 90 7.93 2.58 23.29
CA ASP A 90 7.09 3.43 22.46
C ASP A 90 7.24 3.16 20.95
N GLU A 91 8.27 2.43 20.52
CA GLU A 91 8.40 1.85 19.17
C GLU A 91 7.59 0.57 19.05
N ARG A 92 7.51 -0.20 20.15
CA ARG A 92 6.61 -1.35 20.22
C ARG A 92 5.18 -0.88 20.06
N GLY A 93 4.44 -1.54 19.18
CA GLY A 93 3.05 -1.19 18.95
C GLY A 93 2.83 -0.03 17.97
N VAL A 94 3.85 0.58 17.36
CA VAL A 94 3.64 1.69 16.40
C VAL A 94 2.75 1.24 15.24
N ALA A 95 3.08 0.11 14.61
CA ALA A 95 2.26 -0.48 13.55
C ALA A 95 0.86 -0.79 14.06
N GLN A 96 0.72 -1.47 15.21
CA GLN A 96 -0.60 -1.79 15.78
C GLN A 96 -1.44 -0.54 16.14
N ARG A 97 -0.82 0.55 16.59
CA ARG A 97 -1.51 1.83 16.85
C ARG A 97 -1.90 2.53 15.56
N ALA A 98 -1.08 2.45 14.52
CA ALA A 98 -1.41 2.97 13.20
C ALA A 98 -2.57 2.19 12.56
N ILE A 99 -2.56 0.86 12.67
CA ILE A 99 -3.64 -0.04 12.22
C ILE A 99 -4.96 0.36 12.89
N LYS A 100 -4.98 0.53 14.22
CA LYS A 100 -6.19 0.96 14.97
C LYS A 100 -6.76 2.32 14.54
N LYS A 101 -5.97 3.17 13.89
CA LYS A 101 -6.43 4.48 13.39
C LYS A 101 -6.90 4.41 11.94
N GLN A 102 -6.46 3.41 11.17
CA GLN A 102 -6.90 3.24 9.80
C GLN A 102 -8.25 2.52 9.75
N ALA A 103 -9.08 2.92 8.79
CA ALA A 103 -10.24 2.13 8.42
C ALA A 103 -9.79 0.85 7.71
N ASP A 104 -10.57 -0.21 7.85
CA ASP A 104 -10.30 -1.47 7.17
C ASP A 104 -10.25 -1.27 5.64
N PRO A 105 -9.13 -1.55 4.96
CA PRO A 105 -9.04 -1.39 3.52
C PRO A 105 -10.05 -2.28 2.78
N LEU A 106 -10.40 -3.44 3.34
CA LEU A 106 -11.33 -4.39 2.71
C LEU A 106 -12.79 -3.93 2.79
N GLU A 107 -13.12 -2.99 3.68
CA GLU A 107 -14.48 -2.45 3.78
C GLU A 107 -14.74 -1.27 2.83
N LYS A 108 -13.69 -0.72 2.20
CA LYS A 108 -13.83 0.41 1.29
C LYS A 108 -14.56 0.01 0.02
N LYS A 109 -15.59 0.76 -0.38
CA LYS A 109 -16.42 0.45 -1.57
C LYS A 109 -15.88 1.04 -2.87
N ASP A 110 -14.74 1.71 -2.81
CA ASP A 110 -14.09 2.31 -3.97
C ASP A 110 -13.05 1.35 -4.57
N LEU A 111 -12.35 1.83 -5.61
CA LEU A 111 -11.34 1.07 -6.32
C LEU A 111 -10.17 0.63 -5.41
N ILE A 112 -9.84 1.43 -4.39
CA ILE A 112 -8.79 1.09 -3.41
C ILE A 112 -9.19 -0.16 -2.64
N GLY A 113 -10.42 -0.21 -2.15
CA GLY A 113 -10.92 -1.39 -1.46
C GLY A 113 -11.06 -2.60 -2.37
N ALA A 114 -11.52 -2.41 -3.60
CA ALA A 114 -11.57 -3.48 -4.59
C ALA A 114 -10.17 -4.06 -4.87
N PHE A 115 -9.15 -3.21 -4.98
CA PHE A 115 -7.76 -3.65 -5.11
C PHE A 115 -7.31 -4.47 -3.90
N CYS A 116 -7.58 -4.00 -2.68
CA CYS A 116 -7.18 -4.70 -1.46
C CYS A 116 -7.95 -6.01 -1.22
N ARG A 117 -9.12 -6.19 -1.84
CA ARG A 117 -9.86 -7.47 -1.82
C ARG A 117 -9.42 -8.42 -2.94
N ALA A 118 -9.01 -7.90 -4.08
CA ALA A 118 -8.46 -8.69 -5.17
C ALA A 118 -7.05 -9.21 -4.86
N TYR A 119 -6.27 -8.46 -4.06
CA TYR A 119 -4.90 -8.81 -3.70
C TYR A 119 -4.67 -8.63 -2.20
N SER A 120 -4.30 -9.71 -1.51
CA SER A 120 -3.68 -9.60 -0.19
C SER A 120 -2.32 -8.90 -0.30
N ILE A 121 -1.70 -8.59 0.85
CA ILE A 121 -0.31 -8.08 0.84
C ILE A 121 0.64 -9.06 0.14
N GLU A 122 0.44 -10.35 0.36
CA GLU A 122 1.29 -11.41 -0.18
C GLU A 122 1.08 -11.52 -1.70
N ASP A 123 -0.18 -11.56 -2.15
CA ASP A 123 -0.50 -11.58 -3.59
C ASP A 123 0.04 -10.34 -4.31
N ALA A 124 -0.05 -9.16 -3.68
CA ALA A 124 0.47 -7.92 -4.24
C ALA A 124 2.00 -7.96 -4.38
N ILE A 125 2.70 -8.56 -3.41
CA ILE A 125 4.14 -8.77 -3.47
C ILE A 125 4.49 -9.74 -4.61
N GLU A 126 3.79 -10.88 -4.69
CA GLU A 126 4.05 -11.92 -5.68
C GLU A 126 3.63 -11.54 -7.11
N THR A 127 2.71 -10.60 -7.26
CA THR A 127 2.23 -10.17 -8.59
C THR A 127 2.98 -8.95 -9.10
N PHE A 128 3.18 -7.94 -8.25
CA PHE A 128 3.67 -6.63 -8.69
C PHE A 128 5.08 -6.33 -8.22
N LEU A 129 5.52 -6.87 -7.08
CA LEU A 129 6.77 -6.51 -6.43
C LEU A 129 7.79 -7.67 -6.42
N VAL A 130 7.69 -8.54 -7.43
CA VAL A 130 8.66 -9.62 -7.66
C VAL A 130 10.02 -9.00 -7.96
N GLY A 131 11.03 -9.39 -7.19
CA GLY A 131 12.37 -8.81 -7.30
C GLY A 131 12.58 -7.54 -6.48
N VAL A 132 11.54 -7.02 -5.83
CA VAL A 132 11.63 -5.98 -4.79
C VAL A 132 11.69 -6.61 -3.41
N TYR A 133 10.87 -7.64 -3.17
CA TYR A 133 10.83 -8.39 -1.92
C TYR A 133 11.10 -9.87 -2.12
N GLU A 134 11.70 -10.50 -1.11
CA GLU A 134 11.84 -11.95 -1.00
C GLU A 134 11.22 -12.46 0.32
N PRO A 135 10.58 -13.64 0.31
CA PRO A 135 10.00 -14.21 1.52
C PRO A 135 11.08 -14.61 2.52
N CYS A 136 10.81 -14.39 3.81
CA CYS A 136 11.67 -14.87 4.89
C CYS A 136 11.23 -16.25 5.39
N PRO A 137 12.12 -17.03 6.03
CA PRO A 137 11.73 -18.27 6.71
C PRO A 137 10.70 -18.06 7.84
N MET A 138 10.57 -16.84 8.34
CA MET A 138 9.58 -16.49 9.35
C MET A 138 8.32 -15.96 8.67
N GLU A 139 7.19 -16.62 8.96
CA GLU A 139 5.88 -16.29 8.41
C GLU A 139 5.49 -14.82 8.66
N GLY A 140 4.85 -14.21 7.65
CA GLY A 140 4.45 -12.81 7.69
C GLY A 140 5.62 -11.81 7.61
N ARG A 141 6.79 -12.23 7.11
CA ARG A 141 7.94 -11.35 6.89
C ARG A 141 8.58 -11.49 5.52
N TYR A 142 9.06 -10.35 5.04
CA TYR A 142 9.78 -10.22 3.78
C TYR A 142 11.06 -9.41 3.96
N SER A 143 12.07 -9.70 3.15
CA SER A 143 13.29 -8.88 3.03
C SER A 143 13.17 -7.98 1.81
N TYR A 144 13.60 -6.73 1.97
CA TYR A 144 13.77 -5.81 0.84
C TYR A 144 15.06 -6.15 0.10
N ILE A 145 14.97 -6.53 -1.18
CA ILE A 145 16.11 -6.99 -1.99
C ILE A 145 17.11 -5.85 -2.24
N GLY A 146 16.64 -4.60 -2.32
CA GLY A 146 17.50 -3.41 -2.40
C GLY A 146 18.17 -3.04 -1.08
N GLY A 147 17.89 -3.79 -0.01
CA GLY A 147 18.46 -3.65 1.31
C GLY A 147 19.54 -4.68 1.60
N SER A 148 20.25 -4.50 2.71
CA SER A 148 21.30 -5.41 3.17
C SER A 148 20.91 -6.23 4.39
N THR A 149 19.77 -5.88 5.01
CA THR A 149 19.22 -6.55 6.19
C THR A 149 17.99 -7.37 5.81
N PHE A 150 17.77 -8.46 6.53
CA PHE A 150 16.74 -9.45 6.22
C PHE A 150 15.53 -9.32 7.15
N GLY A 151 14.33 -9.65 6.65
CA GLY A 151 13.09 -9.68 7.46
C GLY A 151 12.62 -8.32 7.98
N GLY A 152 12.98 -7.25 7.28
CA GLY A 152 12.63 -5.86 7.63
C GLY A 152 11.17 -5.51 7.40
N VAL A 153 10.46 -6.21 6.51
CA VAL A 153 9.03 -5.99 6.27
C VAL A 153 8.20 -6.97 7.08
N VAL A 154 7.17 -6.47 7.76
CA VAL A 154 6.25 -7.26 8.58
C VAL A 154 4.83 -7.06 8.08
N THR A 155 4.10 -8.15 7.88
CA THR A 155 2.68 -8.13 7.55
C THR A 155 1.83 -8.23 8.82
N TYR A 156 0.66 -7.58 8.80
CA TYR A 156 -0.28 -7.54 9.93
C TYR A 156 -1.70 -7.75 9.44
N GLU A 157 -2.40 -8.69 10.08
CA GLU A 157 -3.81 -9.01 9.80
C GLU A 157 -4.07 -9.31 8.31
N GLU A 158 -3.05 -9.72 7.55
CA GLU A 158 -3.05 -9.91 6.08
C GLU A 158 -3.45 -8.66 5.24
N LYS A 159 -3.72 -7.54 5.92
CA LYS A 159 -4.27 -6.30 5.33
C LYS A 159 -3.23 -5.21 5.19
N PHE A 160 -2.21 -5.24 6.03
CA PHE A 160 -1.21 -4.18 6.13
C PHE A 160 0.20 -4.74 6.13
N SER A 161 1.12 -3.94 5.62
CA SER A 161 2.57 -4.13 5.72
C SER A 161 3.19 -2.92 6.42
N TYR A 162 4.32 -3.14 7.08
CA TYR A 162 5.16 -2.10 7.64
C TYR A 162 6.63 -2.45 7.42
N SER A 163 7.40 -1.55 6.83
CA SER A 163 8.83 -1.74 6.63
C SER A 163 9.64 -1.06 7.72
N HIS A 164 10.56 -1.81 8.32
CA HIS A 164 11.58 -1.34 9.25
C HIS A 164 12.93 -1.11 8.57
N HIS A 165 13.05 -1.45 7.28
CA HIS A 165 14.31 -1.27 6.56
C HIS A 165 14.47 0.21 6.16
N SER A 166 15.55 0.86 6.57
CA SER A 166 15.75 2.31 6.39
C SER A 166 15.78 2.77 4.93
N THR A 167 16.30 1.93 4.03
CA THR A 167 16.41 2.24 2.59
C THR A 167 15.19 1.81 1.76
N ASP A 168 14.19 1.18 2.38
CA ASP A 168 12.96 0.81 1.66
C ASP A 168 12.14 2.09 1.35
N PRO A 169 11.64 2.29 0.12
CA PRO A 169 10.74 3.40 -0.22
C PRO A 169 9.54 3.55 0.72
N VAL A 170 9.07 2.46 1.33
CA VAL A 170 7.97 2.45 2.31
C VAL A 170 8.42 2.36 3.76
N SER A 171 9.70 2.64 4.05
CA SER A 171 10.25 2.63 5.40
C SER A 171 9.44 3.48 6.37
N GLY A 172 9.07 2.88 7.51
CA GLY A 172 8.30 3.53 8.56
C GLY A 172 6.85 3.82 8.21
N ARG A 173 6.34 3.30 7.09
CA ARG A 173 4.96 3.54 6.62
C ARG A 173 4.12 2.28 6.78
N LEU A 174 2.89 2.46 7.25
CA LEU A 174 1.88 1.41 7.25
C LEU A 174 1.15 1.45 5.91
N CYS A 175 1.27 0.39 5.11
CA CYS A 175 0.72 0.30 3.76
C CYS A 175 -0.29 -0.85 3.66
N ASN A 176 -1.48 -0.58 3.12
CA ASN A 176 -2.32 -1.65 2.55
C ASN A 176 -1.74 -2.07 1.19
N ALA A 177 -2.31 -3.10 0.55
CA ALA A 177 -1.83 -3.61 -0.74
C ALA A 177 -1.75 -2.53 -1.83
N PHE A 178 -2.77 -1.68 -1.94
CA PHE A 178 -2.79 -0.57 -2.91
C PHE A 178 -1.66 0.42 -2.66
N ASP A 179 -1.47 0.85 -1.42
CA ASP A 179 -0.43 1.81 -1.04
C ASP A 179 0.98 1.22 -1.16
N LEU A 180 1.14 -0.08 -0.92
CA LEU A 180 2.40 -0.79 -1.07
C LEU A 180 2.85 -0.78 -2.53
N VAL A 181 1.98 -1.22 -3.45
CA VAL A 181 2.27 -1.22 -4.89
C VAL A 181 2.48 0.22 -5.40
N ARG A 182 1.62 1.15 -4.98
CA ARG A 182 1.71 2.57 -5.38
C ARG A 182 3.09 3.17 -5.12
N LEU A 183 3.60 3.00 -3.91
CA LEU A 183 4.82 3.66 -3.49
C LEU A 183 6.07 3.06 -4.15
N HIS A 184 6.06 1.76 -4.47
CA HIS A 184 7.16 1.12 -5.18
C HIS A 184 7.13 1.40 -6.68
N GLU A 185 5.99 1.17 -7.35
CA GLU A 185 5.89 1.28 -8.80
C GLU A 185 5.81 2.74 -9.27
N PHE A 186 5.06 3.57 -8.54
CA PHE A 186 4.70 4.92 -9.00
C PHE A 186 5.23 6.03 -8.08
N GLY A 187 5.90 5.70 -6.97
CA GLY A 187 6.36 6.67 -5.97
C GLY A 187 7.32 7.72 -6.53
N HIS A 188 8.15 7.35 -7.51
CA HIS A 188 9.07 8.24 -8.21
C HIS A 188 8.37 9.42 -8.94
N LEU A 189 7.08 9.30 -9.25
CA LEU A 189 6.31 10.39 -9.88
C LEU A 189 6.02 11.55 -8.93
N ASP A 190 6.22 11.37 -7.62
CA ASP A 190 5.95 12.38 -6.60
C ASP A 190 7.17 13.26 -6.27
N GLU A 191 8.32 13.08 -6.94
CA GLU A 191 9.57 13.82 -6.65
C GLU A 191 9.41 15.35 -6.71
N ASP A 192 8.63 15.84 -7.68
CA ASP A 192 8.35 17.27 -7.88
C ASP A 192 7.07 17.74 -7.13
N ALA A 193 6.40 16.87 -6.38
CA ALA A 193 5.20 17.25 -5.66
C ALA A 193 5.55 18.14 -4.45
N GLY A 194 4.86 19.29 -4.34
CA GLY A 194 5.09 20.20 -3.22
C GLY A 194 4.84 19.56 -1.85
N GLU A 195 5.63 19.94 -0.86
CA GLU A 195 5.50 19.43 0.51
C GLU A 195 4.06 19.65 1.05
N GLY A 196 3.48 18.61 1.65
CA GLY A 196 2.11 18.64 2.15
C GLY A 196 1.01 18.47 1.10
N THR A 197 1.35 18.12 -0.15
CA THR A 197 0.35 17.76 -1.17
C THR A 197 -0.54 16.62 -0.66
N PRO A 198 -1.88 16.78 -0.65
CA PRO A 198 -2.79 15.73 -0.22
C PRO A 198 -2.59 14.45 -1.05
N VAL A 199 -2.57 13.29 -0.38
CA VAL A 199 -2.27 11.99 -1.01
C VAL A 199 -3.08 11.73 -2.28
N GLY A 200 -4.39 12.01 -2.25
CA GLY A 200 -5.28 11.80 -3.41
C GLY A 200 -5.01 12.73 -4.61
N LYS A 201 -4.10 13.71 -4.50
CA LYS A 201 -3.70 14.61 -5.58
C LYS A 201 -2.31 14.30 -6.15
N LEU A 202 -1.56 13.41 -5.50
CA LEU A 202 -0.22 13.01 -5.92
C LEU A 202 -0.25 12.34 -7.30
N PRO A 203 0.74 12.61 -8.17
CA PRO A 203 0.91 11.88 -9.43
C PRO A 203 0.92 10.36 -9.25
N SER A 204 1.62 9.82 -8.25
CA SER A 204 1.66 8.38 -7.94
C SER A 204 0.27 7.81 -7.67
N PHE A 205 -0.57 8.57 -6.97
CA PHE A 205 -1.92 8.15 -6.63
C PHE A 205 -2.81 8.09 -7.87
N LYS A 206 -2.67 9.05 -8.79
CA LYS A 206 -3.43 9.02 -10.05
C LYS A 206 -3.00 7.86 -10.93
N ALA A 207 -1.70 7.63 -11.07
CA ALA A 207 -1.15 6.51 -11.84
C ALA A 207 -1.61 5.16 -11.28
N MET A 208 -1.56 4.98 -9.95
CA MET A 208 -2.04 3.76 -9.32
C MET A 208 -3.56 3.55 -9.50
N MET A 209 -4.36 4.62 -9.45
CA MET A 209 -5.81 4.52 -9.70
C MET A 209 -6.12 4.11 -11.14
N GLU A 210 -5.36 4.61 -12.11
CA GLU A 210 -5.48 4.21 -13.51
C GLU A 210 -5.09 2.74 -13.69
N PHE A 211 -3.92 2.35 -13.18
CA PHE A 211 -3.44 0.97 -13.16
C PHE A 211 -4.47 0.00 -12.55
N ALA A 212 -4.96 0.30 -11.35
CA ALA A 212 -5.96 -0.53 -10.67
C ALA A 212 -7.30 -0.61 -11.43
N SER A 213 -7.65 0.43 -12.21
CA SER A 213 -8.89 0.42 -12.99
C SER A 213 -8.81 -0.43 -14.26
N GLU A 214 -7.59 -0.72 -14.73
CA GLU A 214 -7.33 -1.53 -15.90
C GLU A 214 -7.08 -3.01 -15.55
N ASP A 215 -6.64 -3.28 -14.31
CA ASP A 215 -6.35 -4.62 -13.81
C ASP A 215 -7.56 -5.57 -13.85
N THR A 216 -7.35 -6.76 -14.41
CA THR A 216 -8.40 -7.77 -14.63
C THR A 216 -8.95 -8.33 -13.32
N SER A 217 -8.11 -8.59 -12.32
CA SER A 217 -8.54 -9.16 -11.05
C SER A 217 -9.37 -8.14 -10.26
N VAL A 218 -8.96 -6.86 -10.28
CA VAL A 218 -9.73 -5.76 -9.66
C VAL A 218 -11.08 -5.58 -10.35
N LYS A 219 -11.12 -5.62 -11.70
CA LYS A 219 -12.39 -5.56 -12.45
C LYS A 219 -13.31 -6.72 -12.10
N ARG A 220 -12.78 -7.96 -12.07
CA ARG A 220 -13.53 -9.15 -11.66
C ARG A 220 -14.11 -8.99 -10.26
N GLN A 221 -13.28 -8.56 -9.31
CA GLN A 221 -13.70 -8.31 -7.93
C GLN A 221 -14.87 -7.31 -7.85
N LEU A 222 -14.80 -6.20 -8.58
CA LEU A 222 -15.89 -5.21 -8.66
C LEU A 222 -17.17 -5.78 -9.28
N ILE A 223 -17.03 -6.64 -10.28
CA ILE A 223 -18.17 -7.28 -10.95
C ILE A 223 -18.86 -8.27 -10.02
N GLU A 224 -18.09 -9.15 -9.36
CA GLU A 224 -18.61 -10.12 -8.40
C GLU A 224 -19.35 -9.45 -7.26
N GLU A 225 -18.81 -8.35 -6.73
CA GLU A 225 -19.47 -7.56 -5.69
C GLU A 225 -20.79 -6.95 -6.14
N ARG A 226 -20.86 -6.49 -7.39
CA ARG A 226 -22.13 -6.02 -7.98
C ARG A 226 -23.09 -7.19 -8.16
N ARG A 227 -22.63 -8.34 -8.66
CA ARG A 227 -23.46 -9.54 -8.84
C ARG A 227 -24.03 -10.04 -7.53
N ALA A 228 -23.27 -10.01 -6.44
CA ALA A 228 -23.76 -10.37 -5.11
C ALA A 228 -24.93 -9.49 -4.62
N HIS A 229 -25.11 -8.30 -5.20
CA HIS A 229 -26.22 -7.40 -4.94
C HIS A 229 -27.34 -7.48 -5.99
N VAL A 230 -27.19 -8.30 -7.04
CA VAL A 230 -28.15 -8.52 -8.12
C VAL A 230 -28.75 -9.93 -7.97
N PRO A 231 -30.07 -10.13 -8.11
CA PRO A 231 -30.70 -11.45 -8.02
C PRO A 231 -30.03 -12.47 -8.96
N ALA A 232 -29.96 -13.74 -8.54
CA ALA A 232 -29.24 -14.83 -9.23
C ALA A 232 -29.64 -15.08 -10.70
N GLU A 233 -30.72 -14.47 -11.19
CA GLU A 233 -31.21 -14.57 -12.57
C GLU A 233 -30.32 -13.83 -13.61
N PHE A 234 -29.27 -13.10 -13.18
CA PHE A 234 -28.41 -12.28 -14.06
C PHE A 234 -26.92 -12.71 -14.06
N ALA A 235 -26.58 -13.91 -13.58
CA ALA A 235 -25.22 -14.27 -13.19
C ALA A 235 -24.31 -14.85 -14.31
N ASP A 236 -24.84 -15.15 -15.49
CA ASP A 236 -24.05 -15.75 -16.57
C ASP A 236 -23.34 -14.67 -17.41
N GLU A 237 -22.01 -14.77 -17.50
CA GLU A 237 -21.12 -14.37 -18.62
C GLU A 237 -19.97 -13.37 -18.30
N ASP A 238 -18.75 -13.72 -18.77
CA ASP A 238 -17.45 -13.04 -18.59
C ASP A 238 -17.30 -11.69 -19.31
N TRP A 239 -18.29 -11.28 -20.12
CA TRP A 239 -18.21 -10.05 -20.92
C TRP A 239 -18.10 -8.79 -20.07
N GLN A 240 -18.56 -8.83 -18.81
CA GLN A 240 -18.52 -7.70 -17.89
C GLN A 240 -17.08 -7.24 -17.58
N GLU A 241 -16.09 -8.14 -17.66
CA GLU A 241 -14.66 -7.82 -17.47
C GLU A 241 -14.12 -6.82 -18.53
N HIS A 242 -14.80 -6.72 -19.67
CA HIS A 242 -14.41 -5.87 -20.80
C HIS A 242 -15.01 -4.45 -20.73
N LEU A 243 -15.80 -4.16 -19.70
CA LEU A 243 -16.42 -2.84 -19.50
C LEU A 243 -15.41 -1.83 -18.94
N ASP A 244 -15.41 -0.65 -19.55
CA ASP A 244 -14.61 0.48 -19.06
C ASP A 244 -15.28 1.09 -17.81
N ILE A 245 -14.52 1.22 -16.73
CA ILE A 245 -14.97 1.79 -15.46
C ILE A 245 -14.16 3.05 -15.11
N ASN A 246 -14.77 3.95 -14.34
CA ASN A 246 -14.04 5.11 -13.80
C ASN A 246 -13.32 4.79 -12.49
N SER A 247 -12.55 5.76 -12.00
CA SER A 247 -11.82 5.70 -10.72
C SER A 247 -12.71 5.50 -9.47
N LYS A 248 -14.03 5.67 -9.60
CA LYS A 248 -15.00 5.38 -8.53
C LYS A 248 -15.63 3.98 -8.66
N GLY A 249 -15.14 3.17 -9.59
CA GLY A 249 -15.71 1.85 -9.89
C GLY A 249 -17.12 1.94 -10.46
N VAL A 250 -17.45 2.96 -11.26
CA VAL A 250 -18.75 3.09 -11.97
C VAL A 250 -18.53 2.83 -13.46
N VAL A 251 -19.40 2.02 -14.09
CA VAL A 251 -19.35 1.75 -15.55
C VAL A 251 -19.55 3.06 -16.31
N LEU A 252 -18.65 3.33 -17.25
CA LEU A 252 -18.73 4.52 -18.09
C LEU A 252 -19.85 4.40 -19.12
N ASN A 253 -20.53 5.51 -19.43
CA ASN A 253 -21.50 5.60 -20.51
C ASN A 253 -20.77 5.86 -21.84
N THR A 254 -20.08 4.84 -22.37
CA THR A 254 -19.39 4.87 -23.66
C THR A 254 -20.10 4.00 -24.68
N LEU A 255 -19.95 4.32 -25.96
CA LEU A 255 -20.49 3.50 -27.05
C LEU A 255 -19.97 2.06 -26.98
N LYS A 256 -18.68 1.87 -26.65
CA LYS A 256 -18.07 0.55 -26.45
C LYS A 256 -18.81 -0.25 -25.37
N ASN A 257 -19.00 0.32 -24.18
CA ASN A 257 -19.72 -0.36 -23.10
C ASN A 257 -21.16 -0.67 -23.48
N LEU A 258 -21.86 0.26 -24.17
CA LEU A 258 -23.22 0.03 -24.64
C LEU A 258 -23.29 -1.12 -25.65
N ILE A 259 -22.35 -1.22 -26.59
CA ILE A 259 -22.26 -2.34 -27.54
C ILE A 259 -22.05 -3.66 -26.80
N ILE A 260 -21.05 -3.72 -25.90
CA ILE A 260 -20.75 -4.92 -25.11
C ILE A 260 -21.99 -5.37 -24.31
N ILE A 261 -22.68 -4.43 -23.65
CA ILE A 261 -23.90 -4.71 -22.89
C ILE A 261 -25.01 -5.25 -23.81
N LEU A 262 -25.27 -4.58 -24.94
CA LEU A 262 -26.34 -4.99 -25.86
C LEU A 262 -26.08 -6.34 -26.54
N GLU A 263 -24.82 -6.67 -26.84
CA GLU A 263 -24.45 -7.92 -27.51
C GLU A 263 -24.53 -9.15 -26.58
N ASN A 264 -24.28 -8.95 -25.28
CA ASN A 264 -24.11 -10.07 -24.37
C ASN A 264 -25.19 -10.17 -23.29
N ASP A 265 -25.75 -9.06 -22.77
CA ASP A 265 -26.76 -9.08 -21.70
C ASP A 265 -28.02 -9.86 -22.13
N PRO A 266 -28.31 -11.03 -21.51
CA PRO A 266 -29.46 -11.85 -21.87
C PRO A 266 -30.80 -11.11 -21.76
N SER A 267 -30.89 -10.14 -20.84
CA SER A 267 -32.08 -9.33 -20.58
C SER A 267 -32.40 -8.37 -21.73
N LEU A 268 -31.42 -8.11 -22.59
CA LEU A 268 -31.51 -7.16 -23.71
C LEU A 268 -31.54 -7.86 -25.07
N LYS A 269 -31.34 -9.19 -25.14
CA LYS A 269 -31.36 -9.99 -26.39
C LYS A 269 -32.69 -9.88 -27.17
N SER A 270 -33.77 -9.52 -26.49
CA SER A 270 -35.09 -9.30 -27.08
C SER A 270 -35.18 -8.03 -27.94
N ILE A 271 -34.20 -7.12 -27.83
CA ILE A 271 -34.16 -5.85 -28.57
C ILE A 271 -33.53 -6.09 -29.94
N VAL A 272 -34.28 -5.80 -31.01
CA VAL A 272 -33.85 -6.01 -32.40
C VAL A 272 -34.08 -4.77 -33.24
N PHE A 273 -33.34 -4.63 -34.34
CA PHE A 273 -33.61 -3.62 -35.35
C PHE A 273 -34.54 -4.20 -36.44
N ASN A 274 -35.72 -3.62 -36.58
CA ASN A 274 -36.68 -3.98 -37.62
C ASN A 274 -36.40 -3.14 -38.88
N GLN A 275 -35.93 -3.82 -39.93
CA GLN A 275 -35.57 -3.19 -41.20
C GLN A 275 -36.79 -2.68 -41.99
N LEU A 276 -37.98 -3.27 -41.80
CA LEU A 276 -39.19 -2.86 -42.52
C LEU A 276 -39.75 -1.54 -41.99
N SER A 277 -39.72 -1.36 -40.66
CA SER A 277 -40.20 -0.15 -40.00
C SER A 277 -39.08 0.88 -39.74
N ASP A 278 -37.84 0.57 -40.12
CA ASP A 278 -36.64 1.37 -39.87
C ASP A 278 -36.52 1.82 -38.40
N GLY A 279 -36.63 0.88 -37.46
CA GLY A 279 -36.68 1.21 -36.03
C GLY A 279 -36.42 0.03 -35.10
N MET A 280 -36.24 0.32 -33.81
CA MET A 280 -36.07 -0.69 -32.77
C MET A 280 -37.40 -1.37 -32.41
N GLU A 281 -37.38 -2.69 -32.26
CA GLU A 281 -38.51 -3.51 -31.85
C GLU A 281 -38.10 -4.44 -30.71
N ILE A 282 -39.02 -4.74 -29.80
CA ILE A 282 -38.83 -5.71 -28.72
C ILE A 282 -39.65 -6.96 -29.08
N LYS A 283 -38.99 -8.11 -29.26
CA LYS A 283 -39.62 -9.38 -29.66
C LYS A 283 -39.83 -10.39 -28.53
N GLY A 284 -39.41 -10.06 -27.31
CA GLY A 284 -39.50 -10.93 -26.15
C GLY A 284 -39.57 -10.13 -24.85
N ASP A 285 -39.24 -10.78 -23.74
CA ASP A 285 -39.27 -10.13 -22.44
C ASP A 285 -38.08 -9.17 -22.26
N VAL A 286 -38.34 -8.06 -21.56
CA VAL A 286 -37.35 -7.09 -21.10
C VAL A 286 -37.64 -6.73 -19.64
N PRO A 287 -36.64 -6.31 -18.84
CA PRO A 287 -36.81 -6.13 -17.40
C PRO A 287 -37.66 -4.92 -16.99
N TRP A 288 -38.16 -4.12 -17.94
CA TRP A 288 -39.07 -2.99 -17.69
C TRP A 288 -40.40 -3.17 -18.41
N LYS A 289 -41.45 -2.54 -17.87
CA LYS A 289 -42.77 -2.52 -18.55
C LYS A 289 -42.67 -1.69 -19.83
N HIS A 290 -43.04 -2.29 -20.96
CA HIS A 290 -43.18 -1.59 -22.23
C HIS A 290 -44.63 -1.71 -22.74
N PRO A 291 -45.10 -0.77 -23.58
CA PRO A 291 -46.41 -0.88 -24.20
C PRO A 291 -46.48 -2.14 -25.08
N SER A 292 -47.54 -2.93 -24.95
CA SER A 292 -47.78 -4.07 -25.83
C SER A 292 -48.33 -3.60 -27.18
N GLN A 293 -47.66 -4.04 -28.25
CA GLN A 293 -48.01 -3.90 -29.67
C GLN A 293 -47.91 -2.48 -30.25
N TRP A 294 -47.11 -2.39 -31.32
CA TRP A 294 -46.89 -1.20 -32.16
C TRP A 294 -48.03 -0.94 -33.16
N TRP A 295 -49.12 -1.70 -33.09
CA TRP A 295 -50.27 -1.52 -33.96
C TRP A 295 -51.31 -0.59 -33.31
N ARG A 296 -51.37 0.65 -33.78
CA ARG A 296 -52.50 1.55 -33.52
C ARG A 296 -53.45 1.44 -34.69
N ASP A 297 -54.65 0.92 -34.43
CA ASP A 297 -55.76 0.97 -35.37
C ASP A 297 -56.03 2.43 -35.70
N SER A 298 -55.57 2.88 -36.87
CA SER A 298 -55.85 4.23 -37.33
C SER A 298 -57.22 4.14 -37.97
N THR A 299 -58.27 4.28 -37.17
CA THR A 299 -59.62 4.45 -37.69
C THR A 299 -59.63 5.71 -38.54
N CYS A 300 -59.65 5.50 -39.87
CA CYS A 300 -59.99 6.54 -40.83
C CYS A 300 -61.42 7.00 -40.55
N TYR A 301 -61.59 8.28 -40.20
CA TYR A 301 -62.87 8.99 -40.30
C TYR A 301 -63.06 9.52 -41.72
#